data_AF-A0A2W6DW81-F1
#
_entry.id   AF-A0A2W6DW81-F1
#
_cell.length_a   1.000
_cell.length_b   1.000
_cell.length_c   1.000
_cell.angle_alpha   90.00
_cell.angle_beta   90.00
_cell.angle_gamma   90.00
#
_symmetry.space_group_name_H-M   'P 1'
#
loop_
_entity.id
_entity.type
_entity.pdbx_description
1 polymer ?
#
loop_
_entity_poly.entity_id
_entity_poly.type
_entity_poly.pdbx_seq_one_letter_code
_entity_poly.pdbx_strand_id
1 'polypeptide(L)'
;PRMLPAAHVSDVVADANVIGAWHATSLASHANQLAAMPSLHMAWAAWCALVLWRVLRHGDNRSTAWAAWSYPLLTAVVVMATGNHFLLDLVAGLATLALATWVSDTAYRWWARWPGVSGFRAIPA
;
A
#
# COMPACT_ATOMS: atom_id res chain seq x y z
N PRO A 1 9.75 20.98 -3.57
CA PRO A 1 10.10 19.72 -2.88
C PRO A 1 9.78 19.69 -1.39
N ARG A 2 9.00 18.71 -0.97
CA ARG A 2 8.52 18.63 0.42
C ARG A 2 9.57 18.21 1.45
N MET A 3 10.58 17.41 1.08
CA MET A 3 11.37 16.68 2.09
C MET A 3 12.83 17.12 2.23
N LEU A 4 13.42 17.84 1.27
CA LEU A 4 14.76 18.43 1.42
C LEU A 4 14.91 19.73 0.61
N PRO A 5 14.34 20.87 1.08
CA PRO A 5 14.47 22.15 0.39
C PRO A 5 15.94 22.58 0.24
N ALA A 6 16.78 22.22 1.21
CA ALA A 6 18.21 22.52 1.24
C ALA A 6 19.08 21.56 0.41
N ALA A 7 18.56 20.43 -0.07
CA ALA A 7 19.33 19.44 -0.84
C ALA A 7 19.07 19.48 -2.35
N HIS A 8 18.38 20.51 -2.86
CA HIS A 8 18.02 20.67 -4.28
C HIS A 8 17.22 19.51 -4.91
N VAL A 9 16.70 18.57 -4.12
CA VAL A 9 15.79 17.52 -4.61
C VAL A 9 14.44 18.18 -4.86
N SER A 10 13.81 18.03 -6.02
CA SER A 10 12.50 18.60 -6.39
C SER A 10 11.36 17.54 -6.35
N ASP A 11 10.12 17.97 -6.09
CA ASP A 11 8.96 17.06 -6.20
C ASP A 11 8.52 17.08 -7.66
N VAL A 12 9.10 16.17 -8.43
CA VAL A 12 8.94 16.16 -9.89
C VAL A 12 7.47 15.92 -10.29
N VAL A 13 6.64 15.31 -9.44
CA VAL A 13 5.21 15.09 -9.74
C VAL A 13 4.38 16.34 -9.49
N ALA A 14 4.73 17.15 -8.49
CA ALA A 14 4.14 18.47 -8.30
C ALA A 14 4.60 19.48 -9.37
N ASP A 15 5.86 19.36 -9.82
CA ASP A 15 6.47 20.28 -10.77
C ASP A 15 6.15 19.93 -12.24
N ALA A 16 6.04 18.64 -12.57
CA ALA A 16 5.61 18.18 -13.88
C ALA A 16 4.09 17.99 -13.88
N ASN A 17 3.36 18.78 -14.68
CA ASN A 17 1.93 18.58 -14.93
C ASN A 17 1.70 17.29 -15.75
N VAL A 18 1.94 16.13 -15.12
CA VAL A 18 1.83 14.82 -15.77
C VAL A 18 0.36 14.50 -16.04
N ILE A 19 0.07 13.97 -17.23
CA ILE A 19 -1.27 13.52 -17.62
C ILE A 19 -1.76 12.48 -16.59
N GLY A 20 -2.88 12.76 -15.91
CA GLY A 20 -3.44 11.91 -14.85
C GLY A 20 -3.08 12.34 -13.42
N ALA A 21 -2.43 13.48 -13.21
CA ALA A 21 -2.19 14.05 -11.88
C ALA A 21 -3.47 14.66 -11.28
N TRP A 22 -4.38 13.82 -10.78
CA TRP A 22 -5.62 14.24 -10.08
C TRP A 22 -5.36 14.99 -8.76
N HIS A 23 -4.10 15.11 -8.33
CA HIS A 23 -3.66 15.78 -7.11
C HIS A 23 -3.33 17.26 -7.29
N ALA A 24 -3.40 17.79 -8.52
CA ALA A 24 -3.05 19.18 -8.85
C ALA A 24 -4.12 20.22 -8.45
N THR A 25 -5.25 19.80 -7.88
CA THR A 25 -6.30 20.72 -7.42
C THR A 25 -5.95 21.26 -6.03
N SER A 26 -6.10 22.57 -5.83
CA SER A 26 -5.69 23.34 -4.63
C SER A 26 -6.25 22.85 -3.28
N LEU A 27 -7.26 21.98 -3.28
CA LEU A 27 -7.79 21.32 -2.09
C LEU A 27 -6.90 20.16 -1.60
N ALA A 28 -6.20 19.47 -2.52
CA ALA A 28 -5.25 18.41 -2.17
C ALA A 28 -3.97 18.98 -1.56
N SER A 29 -3.51 20.16 -2.00
CA SER A 29 -2.27 20.77 -1.51
C SER A 29 -2.35 21.28 -0.06
N HIS A 30 -3.55 21.67 0.42
CA HIS A 30 -3.76 22.14 1.80
C HIS A 30 -3.99 21.00 2.80
N ALA A 31 -4.60 19.88 2.39
CA ALA A 31 -4.73 18.68 3.22
C ALA A 31 -3.41 17.89 3.34
N ASN A 32 -2.49 18.08 2.40
CA ASN A 32 -1.25 17.30 2.24
C ASN A 32 -0.06 17.75 3.10
N GLN A 33 -0.15 18.87 3.83
CA GLN A 33 0.99 19.38 4.62
C GLN A 33 1.19 18.68 5.98
N LEU A 34 0.18 17.95 6.49
CA LEU A 34 0.25 17.25 7.79
C LEU A 34 -0.22 15.79 7.75
N ALA A 35 -0.65 15.25 6.61
CA ALA A 35 -1.39 13.97 6.53
C ALA A 35 -0.77 12.92 5.57
N ALA A 36 0.55 12.91 5.38
CA ALA A 36 1.21 11.95 4.48
C ALA A 36 1.49 10.57 5.10
N MET A 37 1.22 10.40 6.41
CA MET A 37 1.30 9.11 7.09
C MET A 37 -0.12 8.60 7.39
N PRO A 38 -0.46 7.34 7.07
CA PRO A 38 0.35 6.32 6.39
C PRO A 38 0.29 6.41 4.84
N SER A 39 1.33 5.92 4.14
CA SER A 39 1.36 5.91 2.67
C SER A 39 0.32 4.95 2.07
N LEU A 40 -0.73 5.52 1.47
CA LEU A 40 -1.78 4.75 0.79
C LEU A 40 -1.24 3.96 -0.41
N HIS A 41 -0.34 4.56 -1.20
CA HIS A 41 0.30 3.88 -2.34
C HIS A 41 1.00 2.59 -1.91
N MET A 42 1.73 2.65 -0.80
CA MET A 42 2.43 1.48 -0.26
C MET A 42 1.46 0.43 0.28
N ALA A 43 0.45 0.85 1.04
CA ALA A 43 -0.57 -0.05 1.59
C ALA A 43 -1.35 -0.78 0.49
N TRP A 44 -1.75 -0.06 -0.56
CA TRP A 44 -2.46 -0.63 -1.72
C TRP A 44 -1.58 -1.61 -2.50
N ALA A 45 -0.36 -1.22 -2.85
CA ALA A 45 0.54 -2.07 -3.62
C ALA A 45 0.89 -3.37 -2.86
N ALA A 46 1.15 -3.26 -1.56
CA ALA A 46 1.42 -4.40 -0.70
C ALA A 46 0.19 -5.31 -0.54
N TRP A 47 -1.03 -4.75 -0.44
CA TRP A 47 -2.25 -5.54 -0.41
C TRP A 47 -2.45 -6.35 -1.69
N CYS A 48 -2.31 -5.73 -2.86
CA CYS A 48 -2.39 -6.43 -4.15
C CYS A 48 -1.37 -7.56 -4.26
N ALA A 49 -0.12 -7.30 -3.89
CA ALA A 49 0.94 -8.32 -3.88
C ALA A 49 0.62 -9.47 -2.93
N LEU A 50 0.09 -9.17 -1.74
CA LEU A 50 -0.28 -10.16 -0.74
C LEU A 50 -1.44 -11.06 -1.21
N VAL A 51 -2.45 -10.50 -1.85
CA VAL A 51 -3.57 -11.26 -2.43
C VAL A 51 -3.07 -12.18 -3.54
N LEU A 52 -2.29 -11.65 -4.49
CA LEU A 52 -1.72 -12.45 -5.58
C LEU A 52 -0.81 -13.56 -5.06
N TRP A 53 0.02 -13.26 -4.07
CA TRP A 53 0.86 -14.25 -3.39
C TRP A 53 0.03 -15.38 -2.80
N ARG A 54 -1.03 -15.07 -2.06
CA ARG A 54 -1.89 -16.09 -1.43
C ARG A 54 -2.58 -17.00 -2.46
N VAL A 55 -2.99 -16.44 -3.59
CA VAL A 55 -3.67 -17.19 -4.67
C VAL A 55 -2.68 -18.08 -5.44
N LEU A 56 -1.49 -17.57 -5.74
CA LEU A 56 -0.56 -18.19 -6.69
C LEU A 56 0.56 -19.03 -6.05
N ARG A 57 0.78 -18.93 -4.73
CA ARG A 57 1.91 -19.61 -4.05
C ARG A 57 1.83 -21.14 -4.04
N HIS A 58 0.69 -21.74 -4.35
CA HIS A 58 0.49 -23.18 -4.33
C HIS A 58 0.69 -23.75 -5.75
N GLY A 59 1.53 -24.79 -5.89
CA GLY A 59 1.82 -25.46 -7.16
C GLY A 59 2.94 -24.81 -7.98
N ASP A 60 2.91 -25.02 -9.30
CA ASP A 60 3.97 -24.60 -10.24
C ASP A 60 4.08 -23.08 -10.42
N ASN A 61 3.09 -22.33 -9.93
CA ASN A 61 3.00 -20.86 -10.06
C ASN A 61 3.80 -20.08 -8.99
N ARG A 62 4.62 -20.76 -8.19
CA ARG A 62 5.37 -20.14 -7.09
C ARG A 62 6.32 -19.02 -7.54
N SER A 63 6.91 -19.13 -8.73
CA SER A 63 7.75 -18.05 -9.30
C SER A 63 6.93 -16.79 -9.59
N THR A 64 5.76 -16.95 -10.20
CA THR A 64 4.81 -15.87 -10.47
C THR A 64 4.28 -15.24 -9.19
N ALA A 65 4.08 -16.03 -8.13
CA ALA A 65 3.74 -15.51 -6.82
C ALA A 65 4.82 -14.54 -6.31
N TRP A 66 6.10 -14.89 -6.42
CA TRP A 66 7.19 -14.00 -6.02
C TRP A 66 7.25 -12.72 -6.85
N ALA A 67 6.93 -12.80 -8.15
CA ALA A 67 6.89 -11.64 -9.03
C ALA A 67 5.87 -10.58 -8.56
N ALA A 68 4.80 -10.96 -7.84
CA ALA A 68 3.84 -10.02 -7.29
C ALA A 68 4.46 -8.99 -6.33
N TRP A 69 5.54 -9.36 -5.63
CA TRP A 69 6.26 -8.46 -4.72
C TRP A 69 7.06 -7.38 -5.45
N SER A 70 7.30 -7.52 -6.76
CA SER A 70 7.93 -6.46 -7.54
C SER A 70 7.11 -5.17 -7.54
N TYR A 71 5.78 -5.25 -7.44
CA TYR A 71 4.91 -4.09 -7.44
C TYR A 71 5.14 -3.14 -6.25
N PRO A 72 5.01 -3.57 -4.98
CA PRO A 72 5.30 -2.69 -3.84
C PRO A 72 6.76 -2.23 -3.78
N LEU A 73 7.72 -3.03 -4.27
CA LEU A 73 9.13 -2.62 -4.35
C LEU A 73 9.33 -1.48 -5.35
N LEU A 74 8.77 -1.60 -6.55
CA LEU A 74 8.82 -0.54 -7.56
C LEU A 74 8.06 0.69 -7.09
N THR A 75 6.90 0.54 -6.45
CA THR A 75 6.16 1.67 -5.87
C THR A 75 7.01 2.39 -4.82
N ALA A 76 7.66 1.67 -3.91
CA ALA A 76 8.56 2.27 -2.91
C ALA A 76 9.70 3.06 -3.56
N VAL A 77 10.34 2.50 -4.59
CA VAL A 77 11.39 3.19 -5.34
C VAL A 77 10.84 4.46 -6.00
N VAL A 78 9.72 4.37 -6.71
CA VAL A 78 9.13 5.51 -7.42
C VAL A 78 8.77 6.62 -6.45
N VAL A 79 8.04 6.33 -5.37
CA VAL A 79 7.58 7.38 -4.45
C VAL A 79 8.72 8.03 -3.67
N MET A 80 9.80 7.31 -3.38
CA MET A 80 11.01 7.90 -2.80
C MET A 80 11.79 8.72 -3.82
N ALA A 81 11.98 8.19 -5.05
CA ALA A 81 12.70 8.86 -6.12
C ALA A 81 12.00 10.15 -6.59
N THR A 82 10.67 10.18 -6.59
CA THR A 82 9.89 11.39 -6.90
C THR A 82 9.82 12.37 -5.73
N GLY A 83 10.44 12.08 -4.59
CA GLY A 83 10.37 12.91 -3.39
C GLY A 83 8.98 12.97 -2.76
N ASN A 84 8.14 11.95 -3.02
CA ASN A 84 6.75 11.89 -2.59
C ASN A 84 6.57 11.29 -1.19
N HIS A 85 7.50 10.51 -0.65
CA HIS A 85 7.32 9.94 0.69
C HIS A 85 8.66 9.68 1.35
N PHE A 86 8.70 9.80 2.69
CA PHE A 86 9.81 9.25 3.47
C PHE A 86 9.66 7.74 3.56
N LEU A 87 10.78 7.05 3.79
CA LEU A 87 10.76 5.61 4.11
C LEU A 87 9.82 5.30 5.29
N LEU A 88 9.77 6.19 6.29
CA LEU A 88 8.88 6.05 7.44
C LEU A 88 7.39 5.99 7.03
N ASP A 89 6.99 6.73 6.00
CA ASP A 89 5.61 6.72 5.49
C ASP A 89 5.26 5.35 4.86
N LEU A 90 6.24 4.73 4.19
CA LEU A 90 6.11 3.39 3.63
C LEU A 90 5.99 2.35 4.72
N VAL A 91 6.83 2.45 5.76
CA VAL A 91 6.77 1.58 6.94
C VAL A 91 5.41 1.71 7.64
N ALA A 92 4.92 2.94 7.80
CA ALA A 92 3.59 3.18 8.36
C ALA A 92 2.49 2.55 7.48
N GLY A 93 2.57 2.68 6.15
CA GLY A 93 1.64 2.01 5.22
C GLY A 93 1.62 0.50 5.36
N LEU A 94 2.80 -0.13 5.46
CA LEU A 94 2.92 -1.58 5.71
C LEU A 94 2.37 -1.97 7.09
N ALA A 95 2.64 -1.18 8.12
CA ALA A 95 2.11 -1.41 9.47
C ALA A 95 0.58 -1.31 9.51
N THR A 96 0.00 -0.32 8.81
CA THR A 96 -1.46 -0.18 8.67
C THR A 96 -2.06 -1.40 7.99
N LEU A 97 -1.43 -1.91 6.91
CA LEU A 97 -1.89 -3.12 6.25
C LEU A 97 -1.82 -4.35 7.17
N ALA A 98 -0.72 -4.52 7.90
CA ALA A 98 -0.55 -5.62 8.86
C ALA A 98 -1.62 -5.57 9.95
N LEU A 99 -1.88 -4.39 10.52
CA LEU A 99 -2.92 -4.21 11.52
C LEU A 99 -4.32 -4.52 10.96
N ALA A 100 -4.64 -3.98 9.77
CA ALA A 100 -5.93 -4.21 9.13
C ALA A 100 -6.18 -5.71 8.88
N THR A 101 -5.18 -6.41 8.32
CA THR A 101 -5.30 -7.86 8.08
C THR A 101 -5.45 -8.67 9.36
N TRP A 102 -4.74 -8.30 10.43
CA TRP A 102 -4.89 -8.94 11.74
C TRP A 102 -6.28 -8.72 12.35
N VAL A 103 -6.80 -7.49 12.30
CA VAL A 103 -8.15 -7.18 12.79
C VAL A 103 -9.20 -7.95 11.98
N SER A 104 -9.09 -7.97 10.65
CA SER A 104 -10.03 -8.69 9.79
C SER A 104 -10.04 -10.20 10.06
N ASP A 105 -8.87 -10.83 10.19
CA ASP A 105 -8.77 -12.26 10.52
C ASP A 105 -9.33 -12.57 11.91
N THR A 106 -9.01 -11.72 12.90
CA THR A 106 -9.54 -11.88 14.27
C THR A 106 -11.06 -11.73 14.32
N ALA A 107 -11.60 -10.71 13.64
CA ALA A 107 -13.04 -10.48 13.54
C ALA A 107 -13.75 -11.65 12.83
N TYR A 108 -13.18 -12.14 11.71
CA TYR A 108 -13.71 -13.28 10.99
C TYR A 108 -13.72 -14.54 11.85
N ARG A 109 -12.62 -14.84 12.57
CA ARG A 109 -12.54 -15.98 13.50
C ARG A 109 -13.50 -15.86 14.68
N TRP A 110 -13.71 -14.65 15.20
CA TRP A 110 -14.69 -14.41 16.26
C TRP A 110 -16.11 -14.64 15.76
N TRP A 111 -16.44 -14.10 14.58
CA TRP A 111 -17.74 -14.26 13.94
C TRP A 111 -18.05 -15.73 13.61
N ALA A 112 -17.06 -16.47 13.10
CA ALA A 112 -17.18 -17.89 12.77
C ALA A 112 -17.43 -18.81 13.98
N ARG A 113 -17.27 -18.32 15.23
CA ARG A 113 -17.56 -19.09 16.46
C ARG A 113 -19.04 -19.15 16.81
N TRP A 114 -19.90 -18.33 16.17
CA TRP A 114 -21.32 -18.29 16.47
C TRP A 114 -22.07 -19.44 15.79
N PRO A 115 -22.87 -20.24 16.53
CA PRO A 115 -23.69 -21.29 15.95
C PRO A 115 -24.71 -20.70 14.96
N GLY A 116 -24.63 -21.09 13.68
CA GLY A 116 -25.56 -20.63 12.63
C GLY A 116 -24.89 -19.93 11.42
N VAL A 117 -23.57 -19.72 11.43
CA VAL A 117 -22.85 -18.96 10.41
C VAL A 117 -21.99 -19.83 9.48
N SER A 118 -22.09 -21.15 9.57
CA SER A 118 -21.21 -22.14 8.92
C SER A 118 -21.38 -22.31 7.39
N GLY A 119 -21.77 -21.24 6.67
CA GLY A 119 -21.93 -21.25 5.21
C GLY A 119 -20.75 -20.69 4.40
N PHE A 120 -19.84 -19.91 5.02
CA PHE A 120 -18.71 -19.31 4.30
C PHE A 120 -17.42 -20.08 4.57
N ARG A 121 -17.07 -21.00 3.66
CA ARG A 121 -15.80 -21.73 3.70
C ARG A 121 -14.67 -20.73 3.42
N ALA A 122 -13.83 -20.46 4.41
CA ALA A 122 -12.61 -19.68 4.22
C ALA A 122 -11.76 -20.30 3.11
N ILE A 123 -11.24 -19.46 2.20
CA ILE A 123 -10.23 -19.88 1.23
C ILE A 123 -9.01 -20.34 2.05
N PRO A 124 -8.58 -21.61 1.93
CA PRO A 124 -7.49 -22.14 2.74
C PRO A 124 -6.21 -21.32 2.54
N ALA A 125 -5.53 -21.08 3.66
CA ALA A 125 -4.23 -20.41 3.71
C ALA A 125 -3.07 -21.34 3.41
#